data_AF-A0A9X8GST9-F1
#
_entry.id   AF-A0A9X8GST9-F1
#
_cell.length_a   1.000
_cell.length_b   1.000
_cell.length_c   1.000
_cell.angle_alpha   90.00
_cell.angle_beta   90.00
_cell.angle_gamma   90.00
#
_symmetry.space_group_name_H-M   'P 1'
#
loop_
_entity.id
_entity.type
_entity.pdbx_description
1 polymer ?
#
loop_
_entity_poly.entity_id
_entity_poly.type
_entity_poly.pdbx_seq_one_letter_code
_entity_poly.pdbx_strand_id
1 'polypeptide(L)'
;MTTSEQQTPRKVGLVGVGLMGHGIASNIVKHGHRLTVLEHAGNQPIDDLLKAGATSVKDVATLTADVDVLILCVTGTPQVEAVMLGEQGALTTLRPGTVVIDCSTAVPASTAKVAQAVHAKGGRFLDTPMTRTAKEAAEGRLNLLVGGDTEVLASCLPLLRCFAENVTHVGDVGAGHAMKLLHNFVSLGTVALLCEAAACAERAGVKPEVFVDVLAKGGGNGVALERLKPKLLTGSTDSLKFSMANAKKDLGYYNDMAEQSSSSHGIAQAVDALLTQGVEKFGGDRMVLDLVEALR
;
A
#
# COMPACT_ATOMS: atom_id res chain seq x y z
N MET A 1 5.58 21.24 26.34
CA MET A 1 6.72 20.34 26.62
C MET A 1 6.16 19.10 27.29
N THR A 2 5.78 18.10 26.52
CA THR A 2 5.41 16.78 27.02
C THR A 2 6.66 15.92 26.97
N THR A 3 7.12 15.49 28.14
CA THR A 3 8.17 14.49 28.33
C THR A 3 7.93 13.30 27.42
N SER A 4 8.78 13.09 26.42
CA SER A 4 8.78 11.86 25.64
C SER A 4 9.22 10.73 26.58
N GLU A 5 8.30 9.83 26.92
CA GLU A 5 8.70 8.52 27.41
C GLU A 5 9.70 7.95 26.39
N GLN A 6 10.94 7.71 26.82
CA GLN A 6 11.97 7.17 25.96
C GLN A 6 11.57 5.75 25.60
N GLN A 7 10.96 5.59 24.42
CA GLN A 7 10.60 4.30 23.87
C GLN A 7 11.86 3.46 23.68
N THR A 8 11.86 2.24 24.20
CA THR A 8 12.98 1.32 24.05
C THR A 8 13.23 1.03 22.56
N PRO A 9 14.44 1.26 22.03
CA PRO A 9 14.75 0.98 20.63
C PRO A 9 14.52 -0.49 20.29
N ARG A 10 13.66 -0.77 19.29
CA ARG A 10 13.50 -2.11 18.72
C ARG A 10 14.47 -2.34 17.57
N LYS A 11 14.81 -3.61 17.32
CA LYS A 11 15.45 -4.05 16.08
C LYS A 11 14.38 -4.29 15.02
N VAL A 12 14.38 -3.49 13.96
CA VAL A 12 13.41 -3.55 12.87
C VAL A 12 14.10 -3.98 11.59
N GLY A 13 13.55 -5.00 10.95
CA GLY A 13 13.87 -5.38 9.59
C GLY A 13 12.85 -4.80 8.63
N LEU A 14 13.28 -4.31 7.47
CA LEU A 14 12.38 -3.86 6.41
C LEU A 14 12.71 -4.55 5.09
N VAL A 15 11.70 -5.19 4.50
CA VAL A 15 11.74 -5.76 3.15
C VAL A 15 10.90 -4.89 2.23
N GLY A 16 11.54 -4.36 1.18
CA GLY A 16 10.91 -3.47 0.21
C GLY A 16 11.10 -2.01 0.57
N VAL A 17 12.10 -1.37 -0.05
CA VAL A 17 12.41 0.06 0.11
C VAL A 17 11.98 0.82 -1.15
N GLY A 18 10.76 0.56 -1.61
CA GLY A 18 10.13 1.36 -2.67
C GLY A 18 9.77 2.77 -2.18
N LEU A 19 8.98 3.54 -2.94
CA LEU A 19 8.59 4.91 -2.54
C LEU A 19 7.93 4.97 -1.14
N MET A 20 7.02 4.05 -0.84
CA MET A 20 6.38 3.96 0.48
C MET A 20 7.35 3.45 1.54
N GLY A 21 8.07 2.36 1.23
CA GLY A 21 9.02 1.71 2.15
C GLY A 21 10.17 2.62 2.57
N HIS A 22 10.66 3.47 1.69
CA HIS A 22 11.69 4.47 2.00
C HIS A 22 11.21 5.52 3.02
N GLY A 23 9.98 6.01 2.88
CA GLY A 23 9.37 6.92 3.86
C GLY A 23 9.19 6.26 5.23
N ILE A 24 8.78 4.98 5.26
CA ILE A 24 8.69 4.19 6.49
C ILE A 24 10.07 4.01 7.13
N ALA A 25 11.06 3.58 6.34
CA ALA A 25 12.45 3.40 6.78
C ALA A 25 13.03 4.68 7.41
N SER A 26 12.91 5.81 6.70
CA SER A 26 13.40 7.11 7.14
C SER A 26 12.81 7.50 8.49
N ASN A 27 11.50 7.29 8.68
CA ASN A 27 10.83 7.60 9.93
C ASN A 27 11.25 6.67 11.07
N ILE A 28 11.44 5.38 10.81
CA ILE A 28 11.90 4.42 11.83
C ILE A 28 13.30 4.81 12.34
N VAL A 29 14.22 5.14 11.45
CA VAL A 29 15.58 5.59 11.81
C VAL A 29 15.53 6.91 12.58
N LYS A 30 14.76 7.89 12.10
CA LYS A 30 14.61 9.21 12.73
C LYS A 30 14.10 9.13 14.18
N HIS A 31 13.27 8.14 14.49
CA HIS A 31 12.75 7.92 15.85
C HIS A 31 13.64 7.02 16.71
N GLY A 32 14.86 6.71 16.26
CA GLY A 32 15.89 6.05 17.07
C GLY A 32 15.78 4.53 17.14
N HIS A 33 14.98 3.89 16.28
CA HIS A 33 14.97 2.43 16.15
C HIS A 33 16.15 1.92 15.32
N ARG A 34 16.60 0.69 15.61
CA ARG A 34 17.69 0.06 14.85
C ARG A 34 17.10 -0.57 13.60
N LEU A 35 17.31 0.05 12.44
CA LEU A 35 16.79 -0.43 11.17
C LEU A 35 17.86 -1.20 10.38
N THR A 36 17.50 -2.40 9.94
CA THR A 36 18.21 -3.14 8.90
C THR A 36 17.28 -3.28 7.68
N VAL A 37 17.75 -2.95 6.48
CA VAL A 37 16.98 -3.09 5.24
C VAL A 37 17.49 -4.23 4.37
N LEU A 38 16.59 -4.90 3.64
CA LEU A 38 16.98 -5.86 2.60
C LEU A 38 17.38 -5.11 1.32
N GLU A 39 18.58 -5.36 0.80
CA GLU A 39 18.99 -4.91 -0.53
C GLU A 39 18.24 -5.67 -1.62
N HIS A 40 17.61 -4.94 -2.53
CA HIS A 40 16.89 -5.49 -3.67
C HIS A 40 16.93 -4.50 -4.83
N ALA A 41 16.99 -4.99 -6.07
CA ALA A 41 17.12 -4.16 -7.27
C ALA A 41 15.95 -3.16 -7.47
N GLY A 42 14.78 -3.47 -6.90
CA GLY A 42 13.61 -2.60 -6.92
C GLY A 42 13.55 -1.52 -5.83
N ASN A 43 14.57 -1.43 -4.97
CA ASN A 43 14.63 -0.40 -3.93
C ASN A 43 14.91 0.98 -4.54
N GLN A 44 14.42 2.04 -3.90
CA GLN A 44 14.97 3.38 -4.03
C GLN A 44 16.43 3.39 -3.53
N PRO A 45 17.25 4.39 -3.94
CA PRO A 45 18.56 4.60 -3.33
C PRO A 45 18.46 4.63 -1.81
N ILE A 46 19.34 3.88 -1.12
CA ILE A 46 19.32 3.74 0.35
C ILE A 46 20.47 4.48 1.03
N ASP A 47 21.32 5.20 0.28
CA ASP A 47 22.51 5.88 0.81
C ASP A 47 22.19 6.87 1.94
N ASP A 48 21.05 7.53 1.86
CA ASP A 48 20.58 8.46 2.89
C ASP A 48 20.15 7.73 4.17
N LEU A 49 19.48 6.57 4.04
CA LEU A 49 19.14 5.70 5.18
C LEU A 49 20.40 5.19 5.87
N LEU A 50 21.41 4.75 5.10
CA LEU A 50 22.68 4.27 5.64
C LEU A 50 23.44 5.38 6.37
N LYS A 51 23.48 6.59 5.78
CA LYS A 51 24.05 7.78 6.44
C LYS A 51 23.31 8.16 7.73
N ALA A 52 22.00 7.91 7.78
CA ALA A 52 21.18 8.15 8.96
C ALA A 52 21.32 7.04 10.04
N GLY A 53 22.08 5.97 9.77
CA GLY A 53 22.39 4.92 10.74
C GLY A 53 21.65 3.60 10.54
N ALA A 54 20.91 3.43 9.44
CA ALA A 54 20.43 2.11 9.03
C ALA A 54 21.60 1.21 8.57
N THR A 55 21.40 -0.09 8.65
CA THR A 55 22.27 -1.09 8.02
C THR A 55 21.53 -1.80 6.90
N SER A 56 22.26 -2.51 6.03
CA SER A 56 21.67 -3.32 4.97
C SER A 56 22.24 -4.73 4.94
N VAL A 57 21.45 -5.67 4.41
CA VAL A 57 21.82 -7.08 4.19
C VAL A 57 21.31 -7.54 2.83
N LYS A 58 21.87 -8.63 2.29
CA LYS A 58 21.58 -9.10 0.92
C LYS A 58 20.58 -10.23 0.84
N ASP A 59 20.19 -10.81 1.98
CA ASP A 59 19.25 -11.91 2.03
C ASP A 59 18.28 -11.78 3.22
N VAL A 60 17.06 -12.25 3.02
CA VAL A 60 15.97 -12.13 3.99
C VAL A 60 16.20 -12.99 5.23
N ALA A 61 16.95 -14.10 5.11
CA ALA A 61 17.24 -14.98 6.23
C ALA A 61 18.15 -14.29 7.26
N THR A 62 19.22 -13.66 6.81
CA THR A 62 20.11 -12.84 7.64
C THR A 62 19.36 -11.68 8.27
N LEU A 63 18.47 -11.02 7.51
CA LEU A 63 17.62 -9.95 8.04
C LEU A 63 16.74 -10.44 9.19
N THR A 64 16.01 -11.53 8.97
CA THR A 64 14.99 -12.02 9.89
C THR A 64 15.59 -12.60 11.16
N ALA A 65 16.79 -13.18 11.07
CA ALA A 65 17.51 -13.77 12.18
C ALA A 65 17.88 -12.78 13.30
N ASP A 66 17.92 -11.47 13.06
CA ASP A 66 18.28 -10.45 14.06
C ASP A 66 17.28 -9.31 14.28
N VAL A 67 15.97 -9.56 14.12
CA VAL A 67 14.94 -8.53 14.33
C VAL A 67 13.86 -8.92 15.31
N ASP A 68 13.32 -7.91 16.00
CA ASP A 68 12.14 -8.04 16.87
C ASP A 68 10.86 -7.86 16.05
N VAL A 69 10.93 -7.00 15.03
CA VAL A 69 9.84 -6.71 14.10
C VAL A 69 10.36 -6.79 12.67
N LEU A 70 9.67 -7.55 11.81
CA LEU A 70 9.91 -7.60 10.36
C LEU A 70 8.75 -6.90 9.64
N ILE A 71 9.04 -5.79 8.97
CA ILE A 71 8.07 -5.04 8.16
C ILE A 71 8.23 -5.44 6.68
N LEU A 72 7.11 -5.75 6.03
CA LEU A 72 7.04 -5.99 4.59
C LEU A 72 6.35 -4.80 3.91
N CYS A 73 6.98 -4.21 2.90
CA CYS A 73 6.39 -3.15 2.07
C CYS A 73 6.70 -3.44 0.60
N VAL A 74 6.08 -4.50 0.07
CA VAL A 74 6.30 -5.01 -1.29
C VAL A 74 5.05 -4.86 -2.16
N THR A 75 5.15 -5.19 -3.45
CA THR A 75 4.11 -4.90 -4.45
C THR A 75 2.76 -5.58 -4.16
N GLY A 76 2.78 -6.82 -3.70
CA GLY A 76 1.55 -7.55 -3.35
C GLY A 76 1.79 -9.01 -3.00
N THR A 77 0.72 -9.79 -3.03
CA THR A 77 0.67 -11.17 -2.55
C THR A 77 1.82 -12.06 -3.04
N PRO A 78 2.19 -12.10 -4.34
CA PRO A 78 3.26 -12.98 -4.80
C PRO A 78 4.61 -12.65 -4.16
N GLN A 79 4.90 -11.36 -3.95
CA GLN A 79 6.15 -10.93 -3.32
C GLN A 79 6.12 -11.19 -1.81
N VAL A 80 4.97 -11.00 -1.15
CA VAL A 80 4.80 -11.35 0.27
C VAL A 80 5.03 -12.84 0.48
N GLU A 81 4.41 -13.70 -0.33
CA GLU A 81 4.60 -15.15 -0.25
C GLU A 81 6.04 -15.56 -0.56
N ALA A 82 6.68 -14.96 -1.58
CA ALA A 82 8.08 -15.27 -1.89
C ALA A 82 9.03 -14.91 -0.73
N VAL A 83 8.83 -13.75 -0.11
CA VAL A 83 9.64 -13.27 1.01
C VAL A 83 9.42 -14.14 2.26
N MET A 84 8.18 -14.56 2.53
CA MET A 84 7.84 -15.28 3.76
C MET A 84 7.97 -16.79 3.62
N LEU A 85 7.32 -17.36 2.61
CA LEU A 85 7.11 -18.80 2.42
C LEU A 85 8.12 -19.45 1.48
N GLY A 86 8.94 -18.66 0.77
CA GLY A 86 9.96 -19.18 -0.14
C GLY A 86 10.99 -20.08 0.57
N GLU A 87 11.72 -20.90 -0.20
CA GLU A 87 12.72 -21.84 0.33
C GLU A 87 13.81 -21.15 1.16
N GLN A 88 14.17 -19.92 0.80
CA GLN A 88 15.10 -19.06 1.54
C GLN A 88 14.37 -17.89 2.21
N GLY A 89 13.06 -18.03 2.44
CA GLY A 89 12.19 -17.01 2.99
C GLY A 89 12.40 -16.76 4.49
N ALA A 90 11.78 -15.70 5.00
CA ALA A 90 11.88 -15.24 6.38
C ALA A 90 11.56 -16.34 7.41
N LEU A 91 10.62 -17.25 7.11
CA LEU A 91 10.22 -18.33 8.04
C LEU A 91 11.33 -19.34 8.34
N THR A 92 12.41 -19.39 7.55
CA THR A 92 13.55 -20.28 7.79
C THR A 92 14.37 -19.88 9.00
N THR A 93 14.37 -18.60 9.36
CA THR A 93 15.20 -17.99 10.41
C THR A 93 14.41 -17.12 11.38
N LEU A 94 13.08 -17.06 11.20
CA LEU A 94 12.17 -16.37 12.11
C LEU A 94 12.30 -16.94 13.53
N ARG A 95 12.58 -16.03 14.48
CA ARG A 95 12.69 -16.38 15.90
C ARG A 95 11.31 -16.33 16.56
N PRO A 96 11.03 -17.21 17.53
CA PRO A 96 9.83 -17.09 18.36
C PRO A 96 9.73 -15.70 18.98
N GLY A 97 8.53 -15.12 18.98
CA GLY A 97 8.26 -13.77 19.45
C GLY A 97 8.46 -12.64 18.45
N THR A 98 9.10 -12.88 17.28
CA THR A 98 9.19 -11.88 16.22
C THR A 98 7.80 -11.51 15.69
N VAL A 99 7.53 -10.20 15.55
CA VAL A 99 6.29 -9.70 14.95
C VAL A 99 6.52 -9.40 13.47
N VAL A 100 5.72 -10.01 12.60
CA VAL A 100 5.69 -9.69 11.17
C VAL A 100 4.56 -8.71 10.91
N ILE A 101 4.87 -7.60 10.26
CA ILE A 101 3.93 -6.53 9.92
C ILE A 101 3.92 -6.39 8.39
N ASP A 102 2.84 -6.81 7.74
CA ASP A 102 2.69 -6.65 6.29
C ASP A 102 1.98 -5.33 5.97
N CYS A 103 2.72 -4.38 5.45
CA CYS A 103 2.22 -3.08 5.00
C CYS A 103 1.82 -3.07 3.52
N SER A 104 1.97 -4.20 2.82
CA SER A 104 1.67 -4.33 1.39
C SER A 104 0.16 -4.25 1.13
N THR A 105 -0.23 -4.24 -0.14
CA THR A 105 -1.64 -4.53 -0.51
C THR A 105 -1.72 -5.95 -1.02
N ALA A 106 -2.34 -6.84 -0.24
CA ALA A 106 -2.38 -8.27 -0.49
C ALA A 106 -3.81 -8.85 -0.45
N VAL A 107 -3.94 -10.12 -0.81
CA VAL A 107 -5.19 -10.88 -0.82
C VAL A 107 -5.43 -11.49 0.56
N PRO A 108 -6.61 -11.28 1.19
CA PRO A 108 -6.88 -11.73 2.57
C PRO A 108 -6.67 -13.24 2.79
N ALA A 109 -7.04 -14.09 1.84
CA ALA A 109 -6.85 -15.53 1.95
C ALA A 109 -5.37 -15.93 2.03
N SER A 110 -4.50 -15.28 1.25
CA SER A 110 -3.05 -15.50 1.34
C SER A 110 -2.47 -14.91 2.64
N THR A 111 -2.96 -13.76 3.09
CA THR A 111 -2.60 -13.18 4.40
C THR A 111 -2.86 -14.16 5.54
N ALA A 112 -4.03 -14.80 5.56
CA ALA A 112 -4.35 -15.81 6.58
C ALA A 112 -3.37 -17.00 6.55
N LYS A 113 -3.03 -17.49 5.35
CA LYS A 113 -2.03 -18.55 5.15
C LYS A 113 -0.64 -18.14 5.67
N VAL A 114 -0.18 -16.94 5.33
CA VAL A 114 1.12 -16.42 5.80
C VAL A 114 1.13 -16.26 7.32
N ALA A 115 0.08 -15.69 7.90
CA ALA A 115 -0.05 -15.53 9.34
C ALA A 115 -0.05 -16.87 10.08
N GLN A 116 -0.77 -17.88 9.56
CA GLN A 116 -0.73 -19.23 10.13
C GLN A 116 0.69 -19.81 10.14
N ALA A 117 1.44 -19.63 9.05
CA ALA A 117 2.82 -20.10 8.96
C ALA A 117 3.76 -19.35 9.93
N VAL A 118 3.56 -18.03 10.11
CA VAL A 118 4.28 -17.23 11.12
C VAL A 118 3.96 -17.72 12.55
N HIS A 119 2.69 -17.96 12.86
CA HIS A 119 2.27 -18.47 14.17
C HIS A 119 2.83 -19.86 14.45
N ALA A 120 2.90 -20.75 13.45
CA ALA A 120 3.52 -22.07 13.58
C ALA A 120 5.02 -22.02 13.94
N LYS A 121 5.70 -20.91 13.64
CA LYS A 121 7.09 -20.64 14.06
C LYS A 121 7.21 -19.91 15.40
N GLY A 122 6.08 -19.68 16.09
CA GLY A 122 6.03 -18.95 17.36
C GLY A 122 6.09 -17.42 17.18
N GLY A 123 5.94 -16.91 15.96
CA GLY A 123 5.84 -15.47 15.70
C GLY A 123 4.45 -14.89 15.97
N ARG A 124 4.29 -13.61 15.64
CA ARG A 124 3.02 -12.87 15.62
C ARG A 124 2.87 -12.16 14.28
N PHE A 125 1.64 -11.91 13.84
CA PHE A 125 1.38 -11.30 12.54
C PHE A 125 0.34 -10.18 12.65
N LEU A 126 0.58 -9.08 11.92
CA LEU A 126 -0.39 -8.02 11.66
C LEU A 126 -0.38 -7.69 10.16
N ASP A 127 -1.54 -7.65 9.51
CA ASP A 127 -1.69 -6.96 8.24
C ASP A 127 -2.04 -5.50 8.50
N THR A 128 -1.26 -4.60 7.92
CA THR A 128 -1.30 -3.15 8.17
C THR A 128 -1.23 -2.33 6.88
N PRO A 129 -1.98 -2.68 5.81
CA PRO A 129 -1.99 -1.90 4.59
C PRO A 129 -2.31 -0.43 4.87
N MET A 130 -1.74 0.43 4.03
CA MET A 130 -1.83 1.87 4.22
C MET A 130 -2.67 2.58 3.17
N THR A 131 -3.19 3.74 3.54
CA THR A 131 -3.71 4.75 2.59
C THR A 131 -2.84 6.01 2.63
N ARG A 132 -3.13 6.98 1.74
CA ARG A 132 -2.29 8.15 1.40
C ARG A 132 -1.14 7.81 0.43
N THR A 133 -0.23 8.75 0.21
CA THR A 133 0.80 8.69 -0.83
C THR A 133 2.21 8.63 -0.24
N ALA A 134 3.22 8.48 -1.11
CA ALA A 134 4.63 8.49 -0.71
C ALA A 134 5.05 9.79 0.01
N LYS A 135 4.38 10.91 -0.30
CA LYS A 135 4.60 12.16 0.42
C LYS A 135 4.26 12.02 1.91
N GLU A 136 3.08 11.50 2.21
CA GLU A 136 2.67 11.30 3.61
C GLU A 136 3.47 10.18 4.28
N ALA A 137 3.98 9.19 3.53
CA ALA A 137 4.93 8.22 4.05
C ALA A 137 6.23 8.89 4.55
N ALA A 138 6.82 9.78 3.76
CA ALA A 138 8.03 10.52 4.14
C ALA A 138 7.79 11.43 5.34
N GLU A 139 6.60 12.03 5.44
CA GLU A 139 6.20 12.89 6.55
C GLU A 139 5.79 12.12 7.83
N GLY A 140 5.72 10.80 7.78
CA GLY A 140 5.28 9.96 8.90
C GLY A 140 3.78 10.07 9.20
N ARG A 141 2.97 10.39 8.18
CA ARG A 141 1.54 10.67 8.30
C ARG A 141 0.66 9.67 7.56
N LEU A 142 1.07 8.40 7.48
CA LEU A 142 0.22 7.37 6.87
C LEU A 142 -1.05 7.11 7.69
N ASN A 143 -2.08 6.56 7.04
CA ASN A 143 -3.17 5.91 7.76
C ASN A 143 -3.02 4.40 7.58
N LEU A 144 -2.94 3.66 8.68
CA LEU A 144 -2.85 2.19 8.68
C LEU A 144 -4.22 1.58 9.01
N LEU A 145 -4.60 0.56 8.24
CA LEU A 145 -5.75 -0.29 8.48
C LEU A 145 -5.21 -1.62 9.03
N VAL A 146 -5.43 -1.90 10.32
CA VAL A 146 -4.77 -3.01 11.01
C VAL A 146 -5.74 -4.17 11.21
N GLY A 147 -5.41 -5.32 10.62
CA GLY A 147 -5.96 -6.63 10.94
C GLY A 147 -5.01 -7.40 11.87
N GLY A 148 -5.57 -8.05 12.89
CA GLY A 148 -4.84 -8.96 13.77
C GLY A 148 -5.13 -8.76 15.25
N ASP A 149 -4.30 -9.40 16.09
CA ASP A 149 -4.50 -9.43 17.54
C ASP A 149 -4.30 -8.05 18.19
N THR A 150 -5.25 -7.67 19.06
CA THR A 150 -5.25 -6.34 19.69
C THR A 150 -4.10 -6.12 20.67
N GLU A 151 -3.61 -7.16 21.35
CA GLU A 151 -2.46 -7.06 22.25
C GLU A 151 -1.17 -6.89 21.47
N VAL A 152 -1.02 -7.63 20.36
CA VAL A 152 0.11 -7.47 19.43
C VAL A 152 0.11 -6.05 18.86
N LEU A 153 -1.03 -5.55 18.39
CA LEU A 153 -1.18 -4.17 17.94
C LEU A 153 -0.80 -3.18 19.03
N ALA A 154 -1.32 -3.32 20.25
CA ALA A 154 -0.99 -2.43 21.36
C ALA A 154 0.52 -2.38 21.62
N SER A 155 1.20 -3.54 21.55
CA SER A 155 2.65 -3.63 21.71
C SER A 155 3.42 -2.93 20.57
N CYS A 156 2.90 -2.96 19.35
CA CYS A 156 3.53 -2.38 18.16
C CYS A 156 3.14 -0.92 17.92
N LEU A 157 2.10 -0.42 18.58
CA LEU A 157 1.56 0.92 18.35
C LEU A 157 2.61 2.03 18.46
N PRO A 158 3.54 2.03 19.45
CA PRO A 158 4.62 3.02 19.49
C PRO A 158 5.50 3.03 18.24
N LEU A 159 5.83 1.87 17.67
CA LEU A 159 6.60 1.77 16.42
C LEU A 159 5.78 2.22 15.20
N LEU A 160 4.51 1.80 15.11
CA LEU A 160 3.62 2.20 14.02
C LEU A 160 3.43 3.72 13.97
N ARG A 161 3.36 4.37 15.14
CA ARG A 161 3.23 5.82 15.28
C ARG A 161 4.45 6.61 14.80
N CYS A 162 5.60 5.97 14.59
CA CYS A 162 6.75 6.64 13.98
C CYS A 162 6.46 7.06 12.53
N PHE A 163 5.65 6.30 11.80
CA PHE A 163 5.38 6.51 10.37
C PHE A 163 3.89 6.67 10.02
N ALA A 164 3.01 6.63 11.01
CA ALA A 164 1.57 6.76 10.83
C ALA A 164 0.92 7.80 11.76
N GLU A 165 0.09 8.66 11.16
CA GLU A 165 -0.76 9.62 11.86
C GLU A 165 -2.05 8.97 12.36
N ASN A 166 -2.58 7.98 11.64
CA ASN A 166 -3.78 7.24 12.03
C ASN A 166 -3.50 5.74 12.00
N VAL A 167 -3.93 5.03 13.04
CA VAL A 167 -3.83 3.58 13.16
C VAL A 167 -5.21 3.08 13.60
N THR A 168 -5.91 2.40 12.70
CA THR A 168 -7.28 1.92 12.94
C THR A 168 -7.27 0.40 12.95
N HIS A 169 -7.64 -0.22 14.07
CA HIS A 169 -7.90 -1.65 14.12
C HIS A 169 -9.25 -1.94 13.45
N VAL A 170 -9.24 -2.80 12.43
CA VAL A 170 -10.43 -3.09 11.59
C VAL A 170 -10.92 -4.53 11.71
N GLY A 171 -10.28 -5.35 12.54
CA GLY A 171 -10.70 -6.71 12.84
C GLY A 171 -9.53 -7.68 12.96
N ASP A 172 -9.83 -8.97 12.79
CA ASP A 172 -8.84 -10.04 12.85
C ASP A 172 -7.88 -10.02 11.65
N VAL A 173 -6.92 -10.95 11.64
CA VAL A 173 -5.96 -11.10 10.54
C VAL A 173 -6.69 -11.21 9.19
N GLY A 174 -6.25 -10.42 8.22
CA GLY A 174 -6.83 -10.31 6.87
C GLY A 174 -7.87 -9.19 6.74
N ALA A 175 -8.43 -8.68 7.85
CA ALA A 175 -9.41 -7.60 7.81
C ALA A 175 -8.80 -6.27 7.36
N GLY A 176 -7.53 -6.00 7.68
CA GLY A 176 -6.78 -4.84 7.20
C GLY A 176 -6.68 -4.86 5.68
N HIS A 177 -6.20 -5.97 5.12
CA HIS A 177 -6.14 -6.18 3.66
C HIS A 177 -7.51 -6.13 3.00
N ALA A 178 -8.54 -6.76 3.57
CA ALA A 178 -9.90 -6.69 3.02
C ALA A 178 -10.41 -5.24 2.97
N MET A 179 -10.25 -4.48 4.06
CA MET A 179 -10.66 -3.08 4.14
C MET A 179 -9.87 -2.20 3.15
N LYS A 180 -8.58 -2.48 2.95
CA LYS A 180 -7.78 -1.80 1.93
C LYS A 180 -8.30 -2.04 0.52
N LEU A 181 -8.67 -3.27 0.17
CA LEU A 181 -9.22 -3.60 -1.14
C LEU A 181 -10.57 -2.91 -1.36
N LEU A 182 -11.46 -2.92 -0.36
CA LEU A 182 -12.72 -2.16 -0.38
C LEU A 182 -12.47 -0.66 -0.62
N HIS A 183 -11.53 -0.07 0.13
CA HIS A 183 -11.15 1.33 -0.02
C HIS A 183 -10.64 1.63 -1.43
N ASN A 184 -9.74 0.79 -1.97
CA ASN A 184 -9.16 1.01 -3.28
C ASN A 184 -10.18 0.79 -4.41
N PHE A 185 -11.11 -0.15 -4.28
CA PHE A 185 -12.24 -0.28 -5.20
C PHE A 185 -13.05 1.02 -5.29
N VAL A 186 -13.45 1.60 -4.15
CA VAL A 186 -14.20 2.87 -4.13
C VAL A 186 -13.36 4.01 -4.72
N SER A 187 -12.10 4.15 -4.29
CA SER A 187 -11.24 5.26 -4.73
C SER A 187 -10.88 5.16 -6.21
N LEU A 188 -10.42 4.01 -6.69
CA LEU A 188 -9.97 3.82 -8.07
C LEU A 188 -11.17 3.69 -9.02
N GLY A 189 -12.25 3.05 -8.59
CA GLY A 189 -13.50 2.97 -9.35
C GLY A 189 -14.10 4.35 -9.62
N THR A 190 -14.08 5.26 -8.62
CA THR A 190 -14.52 6.65 -8.84
C THR A 190 -13.63 7.39 -9.82
N VAL A 191 -12.30 7.20 -9.76
CA VAL A 191 -11.37 7.80 -10.74
C VAL A 191 -11.62 7.25 -12.14
N ALA A 192 -11.78 5.94 -12.30
CA ALA A 192 -12.03 5.33 -13.60
C ALA A 192 -13.36 5.78 -14.21
N LEU A 193 -14.42 5.86 -13.40
CA LEU A 193 -15.72 6.41 -13.79
C LEU A 193 -15.58 7.85 -14.31
N LEU A 194 -14.84 8.70 -13.58
CA LEU A 194 -14.63 10.08 -13.99
C LEU A 194 -13.76 10.19 -15.26
N CYS A 195 -12.76 9.32 -15.43
CA CYS A 195 -11.97 9.24 -16.66
C CYS A 195 -12.84 8.88 -17.88
N GLU A 196 -13.74 7.90 -17.75
CA GLU A 196 -14.68 7.52 -18.81
C GLU A 196 -15.63 8.67 -19.14
N ALA A 197 -16.22 9.30 -18.12
CA ALA A 197 -17.11 10.43 -18.29
C ALA A 197 -16.38 11.63 -18.95
N ALA A 198 -15.13 11.90 -18.57
CA ALA A 198 -14.33 12.97 -19.17
C ALA A 198 -14.01 12.69 -20.65
N ALA A 199 -13.66 11.45 -21.01
CA ALA A 199 -13.44 11.07 -22.40
C ALA A 199 -14.72 11.21 -23.25
N CYS A 200 -15.88 10.84 -22.69
CA CYS A 200 -17.18 11.04 -23.35
C CYS A 200 -17.53 12.53 -23.50
N ALA A 201 -17.32 13.32 -22.45
CA ALA A 201 -17.56 14.76 -22.45
C ALA A 201 -16.74 15.48 -23.54
N GLU A 202 -15.48 15.10 -23.72
CA GLU A 202 -14.62 15.62 -24.78
C GLU A 202 -15.19 15.31 -26.18
N ARG A 203 -15.62 14.07 -26.44
CA ARG A 203 -16.26 13.70 -27.71
C ARG A 203 -17.59 14.43 -27.95
N ALA A 204 -18.30 14.78 -26.88
CA ALA A 204 -19.53 15.56 -26.93
C ALA A 204 -19.29 17.08 -27.07
N GLY A 205 -18.04 17.54 -27.13
CA GLY A 205 -17.68 18.95 -27.27
C GLY A 205 -17.77 19.77 -25.97
N VAL A 206 -17.84 19.10 -24.81
CA VAL A 206 -17.83 19.77 -23.50
C VAL A 206 -16.39 20.11 -23.12
N LYS A 207 -16.14 21.39 -22.81
CA LYS A 207 -14.82 21.85 -22.39
C LYS A 207 -14.43 21.26 -21.01
N PRO A 208 -13.16 20.87 -20.79
CA PRO A 208 -12.70 20.32 -19.52
C PRO A 208 -13.04 21.20 -18.30
N GLU A 209 -12.91 22.52 -18.42
CA GLU A 209 -13.22 23.46 -17.33
C GLU A 209 -14.70 23.42 -16.95
N VAL A 210 -15.59 23.32 -17.94
CA VAL A 210 -17.04 23.24 -17.74
C VAL A 210 -17.41 21.90 -17.11
N PHE A 211 -16.83 20.80 -17.59
CA PHE A 211 -17.04 19.47 -17.02
C PHE A 211 -16.66 19.44 -15.53
N VAL A 212 -15.47 19.94 -15.19
CA VAL A 212 -15.00 20.01 -13.80
C VAL A 212 -15.90 20.91 -12.95
N ASP A 213 -16.25 22.11 -13.41
CA ASP A 213 -17.08 23.06 -12.66
C ASP A 213 -18.48 22.52 -12.36
N VAL A 214 -19.12 21.88 -13.35
CA VAL A 214 -20.45 21.29 -13.18
C VAL A 214 -20.42 20.13 -12.18
N LEU A 215 -19.45 19.22 -12.28
CA LEU A 215 -19.35 18.11 -11.33
C LEU A 215 -19.01 18.57 -9.91
N ALA A 216 -18.13 19.58 -9.77
CA ALA A 216 -17.74 20.14 -8.48
C ALA A 216 -18.93 20.78 -7.72
N LYS A 217 -19.95 21.26 -8.44
CA LYS A 217 -21.18 21.83 -7.86
C LYS A 217 -22.28 20.79 -7.60
N GLY A 218 -22.10 19.55 -8.04
CA GLY A 218 -23.10 18.48 -7.95
C GLY A 218 -22.60 17.25 -7.19
N GLY A 219 -23.32 16.13 -7.35
CA GLY A 219 -22.98 14.84 -6.72
C GLY A 219 -21.70 14.19 -7.27
N GLY A 220 -21.07 14.76 -8.29
CA GLY A 220 -19.77 14.33 -8.81
C GLY A 220 -18.57 14.93 -8.09
N ASN A 221 -18.78 15.81 -7.10
CA ASN A 221 -17.72 16.41 -6.32
C ASN A 221 -17.05 15.38 -5.38
N GLY A 222 -15.77 15.59 -5.08
CA GLY A 222 -15.02 14.80 -4.10
C GLY A 222 -13.54 14.68 -4.43
N VAL A 223 -12.83 13.93 -3.59
CA VAL A 223 -11.36 13.76 -3.69
C VAL A 223 -10.94 13.18 -5.05
N ALA A 224 -11.74 12.29 -5.65
CA ALA A 224 -11.42 11.72 -6.96
C ALA A 224 -11.45 12.79 -8.07
N LEU A 225 -12.42 13.70 -8.05
CA LEU A 225 -12.50 14.81 -9.00
C LEU A 225 -11.33 15.78 -8.79
N GLU A 226 -11.02 16.14 -7.54
CA GLU A 226 -9.87 17.01 -7.24
C GLU A 226 -8.54 16.40 -7.69
N ARG A 227 -8.41 15.08 -7.67
CA ARG A 227 -7.24 14.38 -8.23
C ARG A 227 -7.22 14.40 -9.75
N LEU A 228 -8.36 14.19 -10.41
CA LEU A 228 -8.44 14.17 -11.87
C LEU A 228 -8.36 15.57 -12.50
N LYS A 229 -8.79 16.61 -11.80
CA LYS A 229 -8.86 17.98 -12.30
C LYS A 229 -7.52 18.50 -12.89
N PRO A 230 -6.36 18.41 -12.21
CA PRO A 230 -5.08 18.81 -12.81
C PRO A 230 -4.77 18.07 -14.12
N LYS A 231 -5.13 16.79 -14.20
CA LYS A 231 -4.95 16.01 -15.42
C LYS A 231 -5.77 16.57 -16.57
N LEU A 232 -7.04 16.91 -16.33
CA LEU A 232 -7.93 17.45 -17.36
C LEU A 232 -7.56 18.87 -17.79
N LEU A 233 -7.08 19.71 -16.86
CA LEU A 233 -6.84 21.13 -17.12
C LEU A 233 -5.41 21.46 -17.57
N THR A 234 -4.41 20.72 -17.08
CA THR A 234 -2.99 21.02 -17.35
C THR A 234 -2.20 19.79 -17.80
N GLY A 235 -2.83 18.62 -17.91
CA GLY A 235 -2.16 17.36 -18.26
C GLY A 235 -1.35 16.73 -17.12
N SER A 236 -1.29 17.34 -15.93
CA SER A 236 -0.48 16.85 -14.81
C SER A 236 -1.12 15.66 -14.09
N THR A 237 -0.30 14.69 -13.73
CA THR A 237 -0.69 13.49 -12.95
C THR A 237 -0.17 13.52 -11.51
N ASP A 238 0.46 14.62 -11.08
CA ASP A 238 1.13 14.70 -9.77
C ASP A 238 0.18 14.56 -8.57
N SER A 239 -1.10 14.87 -8.77
CA SER A 239 -2.16 14.72 -7.78
C SER A 239 -2.45 13.26 -7.39
N LEU A 240 -2.05 12.29 -8.22
CA LEU A 240 -2.16 10.86 -7.93
C LEU A 240 -1.08 10.05 -8.65
N LYS A 241 0.04 9.82 -7.97
CA LYS A 241 1.13 8.96 -8.45
C LYS A 241 0.85 7.49 -8.18
N PHE A 242 0.00 6.90 -9.01
CA PHE A 242 -0.34 5.48 -8.93
C PHE A 242 -0.44 4.90 -10.34
N SER A 243 0.31 3.83 -10.62
CA SER A 243 0.37 3.24 -11.96
C SER A 243 -0.89 2.46 -12.30
N MET A 244 -1.19 2.33 -13.59
CA MET A 244 -2.29 1.50 -14.08
C MET A 244 -2.09 0.03 -13.72
N ALA A 245 -0.85 -0.48 -13.75
CA ALA A 245 -0.55 -1.85 -13.32
C ALA A 245 -0.92 -2.09 -11.85
N ASN A 246 -0.60 -1.15 -10.96
CA ASN A 246 -0.96 -1.27 -9.55
C ASN A 246 -2.48 -1.13 -9.33
N ALA A 247 -3.13 -0.22 -10.05
CA ALA A 247 -4.59 -0.10 -10.02
C ALA A 247 -5.29 -1.39 -10.49
N LYS A 248 -4.83 -1.95 -11.61
CA LYS A 248 -5.34 -3.20 -12.15
C LYS A 248 -5.13 -4.35 -11.17
N LYS A 249 -3.94 -4.47 -10.57
CA LYS A 249 -3.63 -5.47 -9.54
C LYS A 249 -4.61 -5.38 -8.36
N ASP A 250 -4.82 -4.17 -7.83
CA ASP A 250 -5.69 -3.97 -6.67
C ASP A 250 -7.18 -4.25 -7.00
N LEU A 251 -7.65 -3.87 -8.19
CA LEU A 251 -8.98 -4.26 -8.66
C LEU A 251 -9.10 -5.77 -8.88
N GLY A 252 -8.07 -6.42 -9.39
CA GLY A 252 -8.00 -7.88 -9.50
C GLY A 252 -8.18 -8.54 -8.14
N TYR A 253 -7.41 -8.13 -7.14
CA TYR A 253 -7.53 -8.66 -5.76
C TYR A 253 -8.92 -8.40 -5.16
N TYR A 254 -9.52 -7.24 -5.44
CA TYR A 254 -10.89 -6.98 -5.01
C TYR A 254 -11.89 -7.93 -5.68
N ASN A 255 -11.79 -8.14 -6.99
CA ASN A 255 -12.66 -9.07 -7.72
C ASN A 255 -12.53 -10.49 -7.15
N ASP A 256 -11.30 -10.98 -6.92
CA ASP A 256 -11.06 -12.29 -6.33
C ASP A 256 -11.71 -12.41 -4.93
N MET A 257 -11.59 -11.36 -4.09
CA MET A 257 -12.20 -11.32 -2.76
C MET A 257 -13.73 -11.30 -2.83
N ALA A 258 -14.30 -10.55 -3.77
CA ALA A 258 -15.74 -10.48 -3.96
C ALA A 258 -16.32 -11.81 -4.46
N GLU A 259 -15.63 -12.46 -5.40
CA GLU A 259 -16.01 -13.79 -5.91
C GLU A 259 -15.98 -14.84 -4.78
N GLN A 260 -14.90 -14.88 -3.99
CA GLN A 260 -14.76 -15.80 -2.85
C GLN A 260 -15.86 -15.62 -1.79
N SER A 261 -16.34 -14.39 -1.59
CA SER A 261 -17.44 -14.09 -0.66
C SER A 261 -18.82 -14.22 -1.30
N SER A 262 -18.91 -14.62 -2.58
CA SER A 262 -20.16 -14.63 -3.36
C SER A 262 -20.89 -13.27 -3.39
N SER A 263 -20.12 -12.19 -3.27
CA SER A 263 -20.62 -10.82 -3.35
C SER A 263 -20.73 -10.35 -4.80
N SER A 264 -21.64 -9.42 -5.09
CA SER A 264 -21.71 -8.80 -6.41
C SER A 264 -20.47 -7.95 -6.68
N HIS A 265 -19.92 -8.07 -7.89
CA HIS A 265 -18.72 -7.32 -8.32
C HIS A 265 -18.83 -6.81 -9.76
N GLY A 266 -20.05 -6.59 -10.27
CA GLY A 266 -20.25 -6.13 -11.66
C GLY A 266 -19.59 -4.78 -11.98
N ILE A 267 -19.64 -3.82 -11.05
CA ILE A 267 -18.94 -2.53 -11.20
C ILE A 267 -17.42 -2.74 -11.20
N ALA A 268 -16.90 -3.59 -10.31
CA ALA A 268 -15.47 -3.84 -10.23
C ALA A 268 -14.92 -4.54 -11.49
N GLN A 269 -15.70 -5.43 -12.11
CA GLN A 269 -15.37 -6.02 -13.41
C GLN A 269 -15.30 -4.99 -14.53
N ALA A 270 -16.26 -4.06 -14.58
CA ALA A 270 -16.23 -2.98 -15.56
C ALA A 270 -14.99 -2.08 -15.38
N VAL A 271 -14.66 -1.72 -14.13
CA VAL A 271 -13.46 -0.93 -13.83
C VAL A 271 -12.18 -1.68 -14.20
N ASP A 272 -12.07 -2.98 -13.91
CA ASP A 272 -10.91 -3.78 -14.31
C ASP A 272 -10.78 -3.87 -15.84
N ALA A 273 -11.88 -3.96 -16.57
CA ALA A 273 -11.86 -3.95 -18.03
C ALA A 273 -11.32 -2.62 -18.59
N LEU A 274 -11.75 -1.47 -18.04
CA LEU A 274 -11.21 -0.16 -18.42
C LEU A 274 -9.71 -0.05 -18.14
N LEU A 275 -9.27 -0.51 -16.95
CA LEU A 275 -7.85 -0.51 -16.59
C LEU A 275 -7.05 -1.44 -17.51
N THR A 276 -7.60 -2.59 -17.88
CA THR A 276 -6.99 -3.53 -18.83
C THR A 276 -6.78 -2.85 -20.19
N GLN A 277 -7.81 -2.19 -20.72
CA GLN A 277 -7.71 -1.43 -21.97
C GLN A 277 -6.62 -0.34 -21.88
N GLY A 278 -6.54 0.37 -20.75
CA GLY A 278 -5.49 1.37 -20.51
C GLY A 278 -4.08 0.77 -20.52
N VAL A 279 -3.88 -0.34 -19.82
CA VAL A 279 -2.60 -1.06 -19.76
C VAL A 279 -2.20 -1.59 -21.14
N GLU A 280 -3.13 -2.15 -21.91
CA GLU A 280 -2.85 -2.64 -23.27
C GLU A 280 -2.45 -1.50 -24.22
N LYS A 281 -3.09 -0.34 -24.09
CA LYS A 281 -2.86 0.81 -24.98
C LYS A 281 -1.58 1.58 -24.65
N PHE A 282 -1.23 1.71 -23.37
CA PHE A 282 -0.14 2.60 -22.94
C PHE A 282 0.95 1.96 -22.05
N GLY A 283 0.81 0.68 -21.71
CA GLY A 283 1.68 -0.02 -20.77
C GLY A 283 1.31 0.22 -19.31
N GLY A 284 1.75 -0.70 -18.45
CA GLY A 284 1.38 -0.74 -17.03
C GLY A 284 1.95 0.38 -16.17
N ASP A 285 3.09 0.96 -16.57
CA ASP A 285 3.81 1.98 -15.79
C ASP A 285 3.19 3.39 -15.89
N ARG A 286 2.27 3.60 -16.84
CA ARG A 286 1.55 4.87 -16.96
C ARG A 286 0.65 5.12 -15.76
N MET A 287 0.42 6.39 -15.45
CA MET A 287 -0.36 6.77 -14.27
C MET A 287 -1.84 6.49 -14.52
N VAL A 288 -2.58 6.11 -13.48
CA VAL A 288 -4.01 5.78 -13.57
C VAL A 288 -4.85 6.96 -14.09
N LEU A 289 -4.41 8.20 -13.87
CA LEU A 289 -5.05 9.38 -14.42
C LEU A 289 -4.92 9.50 -15.94
N ASP A 290 -3.93 8.84 -16.57
CA ASP A 290 -3.80 8.75 -18.04
C ASP A 290 -4.85 7.82 -18.67
N LEU A 291 -5.71 7.19 -17.85
CA LEU A 291 -6.79 6.35 -18.35
C LEU A 291 -7.77 7.17 -19.20
N VAL A 292 -7.93 8.48 -18.92
CA VAL A 292 -8.79 9.35 -19.74
C VAL A 292 -8.38 9.33 -21.22
N GLU A 293 -7.07 9.36 -21.54
CA GLU A 293 -6.61 9.25 -22.93
C GLU A 293 -6.79 7.86 -23.53
N ALA A 294 -6.82 6.82 -22.69
CA ALA A 294 -6.96 5.46 -23.19
C ALA A 294 -8.40 5.24 -23.69
N LEU A 295 -9.36 5.91 -23.06
CA LEU A 295 -10.80 5.81 -23.33
C LEU A 295 -11.31 6.79 -24.41
N ARG A 296 -10.44 7.68 -24.91
CA ARG A 296 -10.68 8.53 -26.09
C ARG A 296 -10.76 7.74 -27.39
#